data_AF-A0A7X3SC79-F1
#
_entry.id   AF-A0A7X3SC79-F1
#
_cell.length_a   1.000
_cell.length_b   1.000
_cell.length_c   1.000
_cell.angle_alpha   90.00
_cell.angle_beta   90.00
_cell.angle_gamma   90.00
#
_symmetry.space_group_name_H-M   'P 1'
#
loop_
_entity.id
_entity.type
_entity.pdbx_description
1 polymer ?
#
loop_
_entity_poly.entity_id
_entity_poly.type
_entity_poly.pdbx_seq_one_letter_code
_entity_poly.pdbx_strand_id
1 'polypeptide(L)' 'AELIIDGIKTNVELQMKIMSDEHFQQGGTNIHYLEKKLGLHD' A
#
# COMPACT_ATOMS: atom_id res chain seq x y z
N ALA A 1 -5.74 17.45 -9.54
CA ALA A 1 -5.65 16.20 -8.77
C ALA A 1 -6.84 15.34 -9.16
N GLU A 2 -6.64 14.05 -9.42
CA GLU A 2 -7.72 13.14 -9.86
C GLU A 2 -8.58 12.64 -8.68
N LEU A 3 -7.95 12.34 -7.54
CA LEU A 3 -8.62 11.92 -6.30
C LEU A 3 -8.55 13.02 -5.24
N ILE A 4 -9.71 13.51 -4.78
CA ILE A 4 -9.84 14.51 -3.71
C ILE A 4 -10.81 13.97 -2.68
N ILE A 5 -10.38 13.90 -1.43
CA ILE A 5 -11.20 13.50 -0.28
C ILE A 5 -11.00 14.54 0.80
N ASP A 6 -12.10 15.13 1.27
CA ASP A 6 -12.11 16.17 2.29
C ASP A 6 -12.89 15.70 3.53
N GLY A 7 -12.52 16.22 4.71
CA GLY A 7 -13.20 15.99 5.98
C GLY A 7 -12.93 14.65 6.68
N ILE A 8 -12.25 13.70 6.03
CA ILE A 8 -11.89 12.41 6.63
C ILE A 8 -10.48 11.95 6.27
N LYS A 9 -9.86 11.18 7.17
CA LYS A 9 -8.61 10.48 6.87
C LYS A 9 -8.90 9.24 6.04
N THR A 10 -7.98 8.94 5.12
CA THR A 10 -8.03 7.73 4.29
C THR A 10 -6.65 7.09 4.22
N ASN A 11 -6.57 5.88 3.68
CA ASN A 11 -5.32 5.15 3.48
C ASN A 11 -4.76 5.32 2.06
N VAL A 12 -5.15 6.36 1.32
CA VAL A 12 -4.70 6.60 -0.07
C VAL A 12 -3.18 6.61 -0.18
N GLU A 13 -2.48 7.21 0.79
CA GLU A 13 -1.01 7.19 0.82
C GLU A 13 -0.43 5.77 0.90
N LEU A 14 -1.04 4.88 1.68
CA LEU A 14 -0.62 3.49 1.76
C LEU A 14 -0.85 2.78 0.42
N GLN A 15 -2.00 2.99 -0.21
CA GLN A 15 -2.32 2.40 -1.51
C GLN A 15 -1.33 2.87 -2.58
N MET A 16 -1.01 4.17 -2.64
CA MET A 16 0.01 4.71 -3.55
C MET A 16 1.38 4.06 -3.33
N LYS A 17 1.79 3.87 -2.07
CA LYS A 17 3.05 3.18 -1.72
C LYS A 17 3.07 1.71 -2.13
N ILE A 18 1.92 1.02 -2.12
CA ILE A 18 1.81 -0.36 -2.61
C ILE A 18 1.95 -0.38 -4.14
N MET A 19 1.25 0.51 -4.85
CA MET A 19 1.31 0.58 -6.32
C MET A 19 2.70 0.97 -6.85
N SER A 20 3.47 1.74 -6.08
CA SER A 20 4.84 2.16 -6.42
C SER A 20 5.94 1.21 -5.93
N ASP A 21 5.58 0.10 -5.29
CA ASP A 21 6.54 -0.93 -4.85
C ASP A 21 6.95 -1.85 -6.01
N GLU A 22 8.26 -2.02 -6.22
CA GLU A 22 8.80 -2.85 -7.31
C GLU A 22 8.43 -4.33 -7.19
N HIS A 23 8.41 -4.90 -5.97
CA HIS A 23 8.03 -6.30 -5.76
C HIS A 23 6.54 -6.52 -6.03
N PHE A 24 5.71 -5.53 -5.68
CA PHE A 24 4.28 -5.57 -6.03
C PHE A 24 4.08 -5.47 -7.54
N GLN A 25 4.81 -4.60 -8.23
CA GLN A 25 4.74 -4.44 -9.69
C GLN A 25 5.22 -5.69 -10.45
N GLN A 26 6.24 -6.38 -9.93
CA GLN A 26 6.71 -7.65 -10.47
C GLN A 26 5.66 -8.77 -10.33
N GLY A 27 4.67 -8.60 -9.44
CA GLY A 27 3.64 -9.58 -9.16
C GLY A 27 4.14 -10.77 -8.33
N GLY A 28 3.24 -11.72 -8.04
CA GLY A 28 3.59 -12.93 -7.28
C GLY A 28 3.82 -12.73 -5.78
N THR A 29 3.51 -11.55 -5.23
CA THR A 29 3.54 -11.33 -3.77
C THR A 29 2.55 -12.26 -3.06
N ASN A 30 2.96 -12.85 -1.94
CA ASN A 30 2.07 -13.68 -1.12
C ASN A 30 1.15 -12.83 -0.23
N ILE A 31 0.24 -13.51 0.49
CA ILE A 31 -0.74 -12.86 1.36
C ILE A 31 -0.13 -12.09 2.55
N HIS A 32 1.11 -12.40 2.94
CA HIS A 32 1.83 -11.75 4.06
C HIS A 32 2.64 -10.53 3.64
N TYR A 33 2.61 -10.15 2.36
CA TYR A 33 3.37 -9.01 1.84
C TYR A 33 3.11 -7.72 2.62
N LEU A 34 1.84 -7.41 2.88
CA LEU A 34 1.47 -6.16 3.54
C LEU A 34 1.92 -6.15 5.01
N GLU A 35 1.75 -7.27 5.72
CA GLU A 35 2.20 -7.44 7.11
C GLU A 35 3.71 -7.23 7.23
N LYS A 36 4.48 -7.86 6.34
CA LYS A 36 5.94 -7.71 6.28
C LYS A 36 6.37 -6.28 5.93
N LYS A 37 5.72 -5.65 4.95
CA LYS A 37 6.03 -4.27 4.52
C LYS A 37 5.76 -3.24 5.61
N LEU A 38 4.77 -3.49 6.47
CA LEU A 38 4.40 -2.62 7.58
C LEU A 38 5.12 -2.96 8.89
N GLY A 39 5.94 -4.03 8.91
CA GLY A 39 6.65 -4.47 10.11
C GLY A 39 5.68 -4.94 11.22
N LEU A 40 4.55 -5.54 10.84
CA LEU A 40 3.51 -5.94 11.79
C LEU A 40 3.67 -7.38 12.30
N HIS A 41 4.66 -8.11 11.79
CA HIS A 41 4.99 -9.48 12.19
C HIS A 41 6.51 -9.61 12.37
N ASP A 42 6.93 -9.67 13.64
CA ASP A 42 8.25 -10.18 14.07
C ASP A 42 8.13 -11.68 14.43
#